data_AF-A0A6I3CAX3-F1
#
_entry.id   AF-A0A6I3CAX3-F1
#
_cell.length_a   1.000
_cell.length_b   1.000
_cell.length_c   1.000
_cell.angle_alpha   90.00
_cell.angle_beta   90.00
_cell.angle_gamma   90.00
#
_symmetry.space_group_name_H-M   'P 1'
#
loop_
_entity.id
_entity.type
_entity.pdbx_description
1 polymer ?
#
loop_
_entity_poly.entity_id
_entity_poly.type
_entity_poly.pdbx_seq_one_letter_code
_entity_poly.pdbx_strand_id
1 'polypeptide(L)' 'MKLDTQLRSFADAANEAAQLADAGIDGAFTFEGPHDGFVPLTLAAPNSRVDLYTNVAIALPRNP' A
#
# COMPACT_ATOMS: atom_id res chain seq x y z
N MET A 1 11.68 16.21 -0.98
CA MET A 1 11.78 15.15 0.05
C MET A 1 10.63 14.22 -0.21
N LYS A 2 10.83 12.89 -0.26
CA LYS A 2 9.73 11.94 -0.44
C LYS A 2 9.04 11.66 0.90
N LEU A 3 7.72 11.59 0.89
CA LEU A 3 6.87 11.25 2.03
C LEU A 3 6.00 10.06 1.66
N ASP A 4 6.20 8.96 2.39
CA ASP A 4 5.47 7.72 2.18
C ASP A 4 4.72 7.34 3.46
N THR A 5 3.58 6.65 3.33
CA THR A 5 2.77 6.25 4.48
C THR A 5 2.06 4.92 4.29
N GLN A 6 1.45 4.42 5.36
CA GLN A 6 0.73 3.15 5.32
C GLN A 6 -0.63 3.30 4.63
N LEU A 7 -0.97 2.33 3.79
CA LEU A 7 -2.33 2.05 3.33
C LEU A 7 -3.06 1.23 4.41
N ARG A 8 -4.08 1.83 5.03
CA ARG A 8 -4.75 1.25 6.21
C ARG A 8 -6.06 0.54 5.87
N SER A 9 -6.72 0.97 4.80
CA SER A 9 -7.99 0.43 4.35
C SER A 9 -7.77 -0.79 3.47
N PHE A 10 -8.39 -1.91 3.86
CA PHE A 10 -8.41 -3.11 3.03
C PHE A 10 -9.45 -2.99 1.90
N ALA A 11 -10.69 -2.65 2.25
CA ALA A 11 -11.81 -2.62 1.30
C ALA A 11 -11.85 -1.34 0.44
N ASP A 12 -11.33 -0.23 0.95
CA ASP A 12 -11.36 1.08 0.28
C ASP A 12 -9.94 1.59 -0.08
N ALA A 13 -9.03 0.64 -0.29
CA ALA A 13 -7.63 0.86 -0.61
C ALA A 13 -7.42 1.85 -1.79
N ALA A 14 -8.25 1.74 -2.84
CA ALA A 14 -8.15 2.62 -4.01
C ALA A 14 -8.47 4.09 -3.69
N ASN A 15 -9.51 4.33 -2.89
CA ASN A 15 -9.90 5.68 -2.49
C ASN A 15 -8.86 6.29 -1.53
N GLU A 16 -8.36 5.50 -0.57
CA GLU A 16 -7.28 5.96 0.31
C GLU A 16 -6.04 6.34 -0.50
N ALA A 17 -5.60 5.51 -1.45
CA ALA A 17 -4.47 5.82 -2.31
C ALA A 17 -4.68 7.12 -3.14
N ALA A 18 -5.91 7.35 -3.61
CA ALA A 18 -6.26 8.60 -4.30
C ALA A 18 -6.17 9.82 -3.37
N GLN A 19 -6.68 9.71 -2.14
CA GLN A 19 -6.61 10.79 -1.14
C GLN A 19 -5.16 11.09 -0.74
N LEU A 20 -4.33 10.06 -0.60
CA LEU A 20 -2.90 10.21 -0.32
C LEU A 20 -2.19 10.95 -1.47
N ALA A 21 -2.50 10.59 -2.73
CA ALA A 21 -1.97 11.30 -3.89
C ALA A 21 -2.39 12.79 -3.88
N ASP A 22 -3.66 13.08 -3.58
CA ASP A 22 -4.17 14.46 -3.51
C ASP A 22 -3.55 15.26 -2.36
N ALA A 23 -3.10 14.58 -1.29
CA ALA A 23 -2.36 15.18 -0.19
C ALA A 23 -0.86 15.37 -0.48
N GLY A 24 -0.37 14.94 -1.65
CA GLY A 24 1.04 15.06 -2.03
C GLY A 24 1.96 13.99 -1.44
N ILE A 25 1.41 12.83 -1.05
CA ILE A 25 2.19 11.66 -0.65
C ILE A 25 2.79 11.00 -1.90
N ASP A 26 4.05 10.58 -1.81
CA ASP A 26 4.78 9.96 -2.92
C ASP A 26 4.51 8.44 -3.01
N GLY A 27 4.36 7.77 -1.87
CA GLY A 27 4.18 6.32 -1.80
C GLY A 27 3.24 5.85 -0.69
N ALA A 28 2.58 4.73 -0.94
CA ALA A 28 1.76 4.03 0.04
C ALA A 28 2.20 2.56 0.18
N PHE A 29 2.25 2.06 1.41
CA PHE A 29 2.70 0.69 1.68
C PHE A 29 1.81 -0.08 2.65
N THR A 30 1.88 -1.41 2.58
CA THR A 30 1.30 -2.31 3.58
C THR A 30 2.39 -2.96 4.43
N PHE A 31 2.05 -3.27 5.68
CA PHE A 31 2.88 -4.12 6.54
C PHE A 31 2.46 -5.58 6.39
N GLU A 32 3.43 -6.48 6.50
CA GLU A 32 3.16 -7.89 6.71
C GLU A 32 2.71 -8.12 8.16
N GLY A 33 1.40 -8.23 8.34
CA GLY A 33 0.76 -8.48 9.63
C GLY A 33 -0.16 -9.71 9.58
N PRO A 34 -1.17 -9.78 10.48
CA PRO A 34 -2.14 -10.89 10.48
C PRO A 34 -3.01 -10.98 9.22
N HIS A 35 -3.09 -9.89 8.45
CA HIS A 35 -3.87 -9.79 7.23
C HIS A 35 -2.97 -9.81 5.99
N ASP A 36 -3.54 -10.19 4.84
CA ASP A 36 -2.81 -10.24 3.58
C ASP A 36 -2.27 -8.85 3.18
N GLY A 37 -0.96 -8.77 2.95
CA GLY A 37 -0.29 -7.51 2.60
C GLY A 37 -0.42 -7.11 1.13
N PHE A 38 -0.82 -8.01 0.23
CA PHE A 38 -0.89 -7.76 -1.21
C PHE A 38 -2.28 -7.41 -1.71
N VAL A 39 -3.35 -7.93 -1.09
CA VAL A 39 -4.72 -7.65 -1.53
C VAL A 39 -5.02 -6.15 -1.51
N PRO A 40 -4.71 -5.36 -0.46
CA PRO A 40 -4.93 -3.91 -0.48
C PRO A 40 -4.15 -3.22 -1.60
N LEU A 41 -2.90 -3.62 -1.84
CA LEU A 41 -2.07 -3.06 -2.92
C LEU A 41 -2.67 -3.37 -4.29
N THR A 42 -3.16 -4.60 -4.48
CA THR A 42 -3.82 -5.04 -5.72
C THR A 42 -5.10 -4.24 -5.98
N LEU A 43 -5.88 -3.97 -4.93
CA LEU A 43 -7.11 -3.18 -5.03
C LEU A 43 -6.81 -1.70 -5.34
N ALA A 44 -5.71 -1.14 -4.82
CA ALA A 44 -5.31 0.23 -5.09
C ALA A 44 -4.65 0.44 -6.47
N ALA A 45 -4.04 -0.61 -7.03
CA ALA A 45 -3.21 -0.50 -8.24
C ALA A 45 -3.88 0.05 -9.51
N PRO A 46 -5.14 -0.29 -9.88
CA PRO A 46 -5.67 -0.02 -11.21
C PRO A 46 -5.65 1.44 -11.67
N ASN A 47 -5.58 2.41 -10.75
CA ASN A 47 -5.44 3.84 -11.07
C ASN A 47 -4.60 4.60 -10.04
N SER A 48 -3.65 3.92 -9.37
CA SER A 48 -2.84 4.58 -8.34
C SER A 48 -1.98 5.69 -8.93
N ARG A 49 -1.89 6.81 -8.20
CA ARG A 49 -0.99 7.94 -8.47
C ARG A 49 0.18 8.04 -7.50
N VAL A 50 0.26 7.10 -6.55
CA VAL A 50 1.39 6.93 -5.62
C VAL A 50 2.10 5.62 -5.89
N ASP A 51 3.38 5.54 -5.54
CA ASP A 51 4.15 4.29 -5.56
C ASP A 51 3.51 3.30 -4.56
N LEU A 52 3.23 2.07 -4.99
CA LEU A 52 2.63 1.03 -4.15
C LEU A 52 3.63 -0.09 -3.87
N TYR A 53 3.87 -0.40 -2.60
CA TYR A 53 4.86 -1.42 -2.21
C TYR A 53 4.57 -2.04 -0.84
N THR A 54 5.37 -3.04 -0.44
CA THR A 54 5.31 -3.64 0.91
C THR A 54 6.47 -3.13 1.76
N ASN A 55 6.28 -2.93 3.07
CA ASN A 55 7.32 -2.42 3.97
C ASN A 55 7.16 -2.97 5.40
N VAL A 56 7.87 -4.00 5.85
CA VAL A 56 8.71 -4.96 5.11
C VAL A 56 7.91 -6.23 4.82
N ALA A 57 8.19 -6.91 3.71
CA ALA A 57 7.78 -8.29 3.51
C ALA A 57 8.74 -9.23 4.25
N ILE A 58 8.25 -9.96 5.25
CA ILE A 58 8.98 -10.98 6.00
C ILE A 58 9.12 -12.22 5.11
N ALA A 59 10.35 -12.71 4.91
CA ALA A 59 10.64 -13.79 3.99
C ALA A 59 10.15 -15.19 4.45
N LEU A 60 9.90 -15.39 5.75
CA LEU A 60 9.51 -16.70 6.29
C LEU A 60 8.13 -17.24 5.83
N PRO A 61 7.06 -16.42 5.77
CA PRO A 61 5.74 -16.90 5.35
C PRO A 61 5.57 -17.18 3.86
N ARG A 62 6.49 -16.77 2.97
CA ARG A 62 6.30 -16.83 1.51
C ARG A 62 7.56 -17.30 0.81
N ASN A 63 7.43 -18.14 -0.21
CA ASN A 63 8.56 -18.49 -1.08
C ASN A 63 8.87 -17.31 -2.02
N PRO A 64 10.14 -16.85 -2.12
CA PRO A 64 10.53 -15.78 -3.04
C PRO A 64 10.28 -16.08 -4.53
#